data_AF-A0A499VBF6-F1
#
_entry.id   AF-A0A499VBF6-F1
#
_cell.length_a   1.000
_cell.length_b   1.000
_cell.length_c   1.000
_cell.angle_alpha   90.00
_cell.angle_beta   90.00
_cell.angle_gamma   90.00
#
_symmetry.space_group_name_H-M   'P 1'
#
loop_
_entity.id
_entity.type
_entity.pdbx_description
1 polymer ?
#
loop_
_entity_poly.entity_id
_entity_poly.type
_entity_poly.pdbx_seq_one_letter_code
_entity_poly.pdbx_strand_id
1 'polypeptide(L)'
;MEHIVTVQEAVTAFADWMEPTDGELDAIEAEMPRILADVEALDVQIALLDQAPTELDERRARRGRRRVLSERATLANRAVSGAVA
;
A
#
# COMPACT_ATOMS: atom_id res chain seq x y z
N MET A 1 33.12 -11.09 16.41
CA MET A 1 32.89 -10.23 15.23
C MET A 1 33.55 -10.90 14.05
N GLU A 2 32.76 -11.39 13.09
CA GLU A 2 33.28 -11.81 11.78
C GLU A 2 33.28 -10.58 10.88
N HIS A 3 34.46 -10.19 10.41
CA HIS A 3 34.61 -9.06 9.50
C HIS A 3 34.44 -9.56 8.07
N ILE A 4 33.32 -9.20 7.43
CA ILE A 4 33.12 -9.42 5.98
C ILE A 4 33.87 -8.32 5.24
N VAL A 5 35.13 -8.59 4.89
CA VAL A 5 36.03 -7.59 4.28
C VAL A 5 35.80 -7.47 2.76
N THR A 6 35.24 -8.50 2.10
CA THR A 6 35.16 -8.59 0.63
C THR A 6 34.08 -7.70 -0.01
N VAL A 7 33.08 -7.26 0.74
CA VAL A 7 32.06 -6.28 0.32
C VAL A 7 32.11 -5.02 1.19
N GLN A 8 33.19 -4.80 1.92
CA GLN A 8 33.25 -3.69 2.88
C GLN A 8 33.06 -2.34 2.20
N GLU A 9 33.68 -2.10 1.03
CA GLU A 9 33.39 -0.89 0.25
C GLU A 9 31.91 -0.75 -0.14
N ALA A 10 31.22 -1.83 -0.55
CA ALA A 10 29.79 -1.77 -0.87
C ALA A 10 28.93 -1.53 0.38
N VAL A 11 29.33 -2.06 1.54
CA VAL A 11 28.66 -1.87 2.84
C VAL A 11 28.98 -0.51 3.47
N THR A 12 30.12 0.10 3.15
CA THR A 12 30.51 1.44 3.64
C THR A 12 30.25 2.55 2.62
N ALA A 13 30.00 2.22 1.34
CA ALA A 13 29.55 3.15 0.29
C ALA A 13 28.08 3.60 0.49
N PHE A 14 27.38 3.03 1.49
CA PHE A 14 26.21 3.64 2.11
C PHE A 14 26.61 4.87 2.92
N ALA A 15 27.25 5.84 2.26
CA ALA A 15 27.79 7.04 2.87
C ALA A 15 26.71 7.94 3.49
N ASP A 16 25.43 7.72 3.19
CA ASP A 16 24.29 8.19 3.98
C ASP A 16 23.17 7.18 3.77
N TRP A 17 22.67 6.56 4.84
CA TRP A 17 21.29 6.07 4.82
C TRP A 17 20.43 7.34 4.71
N MET A 18 20.16 7.81 3.49
CA MET A 18 19.16 8.85 3.29
C MET A 18 17.84 8.25 3.73
N GLU A 19 17.41 8.60 4.94
CA GLU A 19 16.05 8.37 5.37
C GLU A 19 15.12 9.04 4.33
N PRO A 20 13.94 8.45 4.07
CA PRO A 20 12.95 9.12 3.24
C PRO A 20 12.71 10.53 3.76
N THR A 21 12.66 11.49 2.85
CA THR A 21 12.27 12.86 3.19
C THR A 21 10.83 12.89 3.72
N ASP A 22 10.48 13.92 4.48
CA ASP A 22 9.11 14.07 4.99
C ASP A 22 8.06 14.00 3.87
N GLY A 23 8.34 14.60 2.71
CA GLY A 23 7.45 14.53 1.55
C GLY A 23 7.31 13.13 0.94
N GLU A 24 8.36 12.30 1.02
CA GLU A 24 8.28 10.89 0.61
C GLU A 24 7.49 10.05 1.63
N LEU A 25 7.64 10.34 2.93
CA LEU A 25 6.84 9.71 3.98
C LEU A 25 5.35 10.09 3.86
N ASP A 26 5.05 11.34 3.59
CA ASP A 26 3.69 11.83 3.36
C ASP A 26 3.08 11.19 2.11
N ALA A 27 3.88 10.98 1.05
CA ALA A 27 3.43 10.26 -0.13
C ALA A 27 3.06 8.80 0.18
N ILE A 28 3.84 8.12 1.02
CA ILE A 28 3.53 6.76 1.49
C ILE A 28 2.24 6.75 2.31
N GLU A 29 2.10 7.66 3.28
CA GLU A 29 0.89 7.74 4.10
C GLU A 29 -0.36 8.05 3.24
N ALA A 30 -0.18 8.86 2.20
CA ALA A 30 -1.24 9.18 1.24
C ALA A 30 -1.74 7.95 0.44
N GLU A 31 -0.95 6.89 0.33
CA GLU A 31 -1.31 5.60 -0.28
C GLU A 31 -2.04 4.64 0.68
N MET A 32 -1.89 4.82 2.00
CA MET A 32 -2.44 3.89 3.00
C MET A 32 -3.95 3.63 2.86
N PRO A 33 -4.82 4.63 2.60
CA PRO A 33 -6.25 4.38 2.42
C PRO A 33 -6.56 3.43 1.26
N ARG A 34 -5.79 3.52 0.16
CA ARG A 34 -5.92 2.66 -1.01
C ARG A 34 -5.52 1.23 -0.69
N ILE A 35 -4.43 1.05 0.05
CA ILE A 35 -3.93 -0.27 0.48
C ILE A 35 -4.94 -0.94 1.41
N LEU A 36 -5.46 -0.20 2.41
CA LEU A 36 -6.46 -0.74 3.33
C LEU A 36 -7.75 -1.15 2.61
N ALA A 37 -8.18 -0.39 1.60
CA ALA A 37 -9.32 -0.78 0.77
C ALA A 37 -9.08 -2.09 0.00
N ASP A 38 -7.85 -2.34 -0.48
CA ASP A 38 -7.49 -3.63 -1.11
C ASP A 38 -7.50 -4.78 -0.11
N VAL A 39 -6.94 -4.58 1.09
CA VAL A 39 -6.91 -5.58 2.16
C VAL A 39 -8.33 -5.99 2.53
N GLU A 40 -9.22 -5.03 2.80
CA GLU A 40 -10.61 -5.34 3.12
C GLU A 40 -11.34 -6.09 1.98
N ALA A 41 -11.09 -5.71 0.72
CA ALA A 41 -11.67 -6.40 -0.42
C ALA A 41 -11.11 -7.81 -0.59
N LEU A 42 -9.86 -8.05 -0.20
CA LEU A 42 -9.21 -9.35 -0.20
C LEU A 42 -9.75 -10.23 0.93
N ASP A 43 -9.94 -9.69 2.13
CA ASP A 43 -10.51 -10.41 3.27
C ASP A 43 -11.92 -10.95 2.94
N VAL A 44 -12.74 -10.14 2.27
CA VAL A 44 -14.06 -10.59 1.79
C VAL A 44 -13.93 -11.72 0.77
N GLN A 45 -12.95 -11.64 -0.14
CA GLN A 45 -12.71 -12.71 -1.13
C GLN A 45 -12.23 -14.00 -0.48
N ILE A 46 -11.31 -13.91 0.48
CA ILE A 46 -10.80 -15.05 1.24
C ILE A 46 -11.93 -15.73 1.99
N ALA A 47 -12.76 -14.97 2.71
CA ALA A 47 -13.91 -15.52 3.42
C ALA A 47 -14.91 -16.24 2.49
N LEU A 48 -15.00 -15.83 1.22
CA LEU A 48 -15.86 -16.47 0.22
C LEU A 48 -15.27 -17.74 -0.40
N LEU A 49 -13.97 -18.02 -0.22
CA LEU A 49 -13.37 -19.27 -0.67
C LEU A 49 -13.78 -20.46 0.21
N ASP A 50 -14.04 -20.20 1.49
CA ASP A 50 -14.32 -21.24 2.49
C ASP A 50 -15.81 -21.62 2.58
N GLN A 51 -16.72 -20.88 1.93
CA GLN A 51 -18.16 -21.10 2.02
C GLN A 51 -18.94 -20.67 0.77
N ALA A 52 -20.15 -21.22 0.60
CA ALA A 52 -21.07 -20.75 -0.44
C ALA A 52 -21.53 -19.31 -0.13
N PRO A 53 -21.45 -18.38 -1.10
CA PRO A 53 -21.75 -16.97 -0.89
C PRO A 53 -23.22 -16.73 -0.53
N THR A 54 -23.47 -15.92 0.50
CA THR A 54 -24.81 -15.40 0.79
C THR A 54 -25.07 -14.08 0.04
N GLU A 55 -26.33 -13.64 -0.06
CA GLU A 55 -26.65 -12.33 -0.64
C GLU A 55 -25.94 -11.16 0.07
N LEU A 56 -25.72 -11.30 1.38
CA LEU A 56 -25.01 -10.30 2.16
C LEU A 56 -23.53 -10.25 1.78
N ASP A 57 -22.91 -11.40 1.54
CA ASP A 57 -21.51 -11.46 1.13
C ASP A 57 -21.30 -10.88 -0.27
N GLU A 58 -22.24 -11.11 -1.19
CA GLU A 58 -22.21 -10.43 -2.48
C GLU A 58 -22.30 -8.90 -2.35
N ARG A 59 -23.16 -8.40 -1.45
CA ARG A 59 -23.26 -6.96 -1.19
C ARG A 59 -21.96 -6.42 -0.60
N ARG A 60 -21.34 -7.15 0.34
CA ARG A 60 -20.02 -6.80 0.90
C ARG A 60 -18.95 -6.77 -0.18
N ALA A 61 -18.88 -7.78 -1.04
CA ALA A 61 -17.93 -7.85 -2.15
C ALA A 61 -18.11 -6.68 -3.13
N ARG A 62 -19.35 -6.34 -3.49
CA ARG A 62 -19.66 -5.16 -4.32
C ARG A 62 -19.22 -3.86 -3.65
N ARG A 63 -19.44 -3.71 -2.33
CA ARG A 63 -19.02 -2.54 -1.57
C ARG A 63 -17.49 -2.40 -1.51
N GLY A 64 -16.79 -3.49 -1.23
CA GLY A 64 -15.32 -3.54 -1.20
C GLY A 64 -14.73 -3.12 -2.55
N ARG A 65 -15.22 -3.68 -3.67
CA ARG A 65 -14.79 -3.28 -5.02
C ARG A 65 -15.03 -1.80 -5.31
N ARG A 66 -16.17 -1.24 -4.90
CA ARG A 66 -16.47 0.19 -5.07
C ARG A 66 -15.52 1.07 -4.26
N ARG A 67 -15.20 0.68 -3.02
CA ARG A 67 -14.25 1.39 -2.17
C ARG A 67 -12.85 1.42 -2.80
N VAL A 68 -12.36 0.27 -3.25
CA VAL A 68 -11.09 0.13 -3.99
C VAL A 68 -11.00 1.11 -5.17
N LEU A 69 -12.04 1.15 -6.02
CA LEU A 69 -12.07 2.04 -7.17
C LEU A 69 -12.11 3.51 -6.76
N SER A 70 -12.84 3.86 -5.70
CA SER A 70 -12.90 5.21 -5.16
C SER A 70 -11.53 5.69 -4.68
N GLU A 71 -10.84 4.89 -3.84
CA GLU A 71 -9.53 5.26 -3.32
C GLU A 71 -8.47 5.34 -4.43
N ARG A 72 -8.57 4.47 -5.44
CA ARG A 72 -7.70 4.53 -6.62
C ARG A 72 -7.90 5.83 -7.41
N ALA A 73 -9.14 6.27 -7.57
CA ALA A 73 -9.43 7.55 -8.21
C ALA A 73 -8.92 8.73 -7.38
N THR A 74 -9.09 8.70 -6.06
CA THR A 74 -8.55 9.72 -5.14
C THR A 74 -7.03 9.84 -5.26
N LEU A 75 -6.32 8.72 -5.19
CA LEU A 75 -4.86 8.69 -5.30
C LEU A 75 -4.37 9.20 -6.67
N ALA A 76 -5.01 8.75 -7.75
CA ALA A 76 -4.68 9.21 -9.11
C ALA A 76 -4.91 10.73 -9.27
N ASN A 77 -6.01 11.26 -8.73
CA ASN A 77 -6.31 12.69 -8.78
C ASN A 77 -5.32 13.53 -7.96
N ARG A 78 -4.81 13.01 -6.84
CA ARG A 78 -3.76 13.67 -6.04
C ARG A 78 -2.46 13.79 -6.84
N ALA A 79 -2.03 12.72 -7.50
CA ALA A 79 -0.83 12.72 -8.33
C ALA A 79 -0.88 13.74 -9.48
N VAL A 80 -2.04 13.92 -10.11
CA VAL A 80 -2.23 14.89 -11.20
C VAL A 80 -2.28 16.33 -10.67
N SER A 81 -2.83 16.56 -9.48
CA SER A 81 -3.04 17.91 -8.95
C SER A 81 -1.78 18.56 -8.38
N GLY A 82 -0.67 17.81 -8.23
CA GLY A 82 0.57 18.32 -7.61
C GLY A 82 0.39 18.79 -6.16
N ALA A 83 -0.72 18.42 -5.52
CA ALA A 83 -1.02 18.74 -4.14
C ALA A 83 -0.16 17.84 -3.24
N VAL A 84 1.09 18.26 -3.07
CA VAL A 84 1.91 17.89 -1.92
C VAL A 84 1.27 18.64 -0.74
N ALA A 85 0.74 17.89 0.22
CA ALA A 85 0.23 18.44 1.47
C ALA A 85 1.38 19.03 2.29
#